data_AF-A0A2A2V6P5-F1
#
_entry.id   AF-A0A2A2V6P5-F1
#
_cell.length_a   1.000
_cell.length_b   1.000
_cell.length_c   1.000
_cell.angle_alpha   90.00
_cell.angle_beta   90.00
_cell.angle_gamma   90.00
#
_symmetry.space_group_name_H-M   'P 1'
#
loop_
_entity.id
_entity.type
_entity.pdbx_description
1 polymer ?
#
loop_
_entity_poly.entity_id
_entity_poly.type
_entity_poly.pdbx_seq_one_letter_code
_entity_poly.pdbx_strand_id
1 'polypeptide(L)'
;MTIRTPVLALGLVLSSVAPALSKGGSVGNKHDLVDPHHIDSLPLEVRQYIAGICKDTPVAQHDFATYSPQEKRWRINLEYLQCGVIGEFRRGNQCLDVDFVADGAHFRLARKTYAACGF
;
A
#
# COMPACT_ATOMS: atom_id res chain seq x y z
N MET A 1 10.17 -64.15 -32.03
CA MET A 1 11.18 -63.34 -31.30
C MET A 1 11.55 -62.13 -32.13
N THR A 2 11.24 -60.91 -31.66
CA THR A 2 12.09 -59.70 -31.78
C THR A 2 11.37 -58.54 -31.08
N ILE A 3 11.94 -58.05 -29.98
CA ILE A 3 11.48 -56.86 -29.24
C ILE A 3 12.12 -55.62 -29.88
N ARG A 4 11.35 -54.55 -30.11
CA ARG A 4 11.85 -53.21 -30.46
C ARG A 4 10.99 -52.08 -29.87
N THR A 5 11.15 -51.83 -28.58
CA THR A 5 11.21 -50.46 -28.02
C THR A 5 12.60 -49.85 -28.33
N PRO A 6 12.91 -48.55 -28.07
CA PRO A 6 12.15 -47.47 -27.41
C PRO A 6 11.63 -46.44 -28.46
N VAL A 7 11.29 -45.15 -28.23
CA VAL A 7 11.51 -44.16 -27.15
C VAL A 7 10.27 -43.26 -27.00
N LEU A 8 9.99 -42.78 -25.78
CA LEU A 8 9.08 -41.65 -25.53
C LEU A 8 9.89 -40.34 -25.45
N ALA A 9 9.71 -39.42 -26.39
CA ALA A 9 10.38 -38.11 -26.35
C ALA A 9 9.54 -37.11 -25.52
N LEU A 10 9.83 -37.00 -24.23
CA LEU A 10 9.18 -36.03 -23.34
C LEU A 10 9.85 -34.66 -23.49
N GLY A 11 9.27 -33.77 -24.30
CA GLY A 11 9.77 -32.42 -24.51
C GLY A 11 9.51 -31.51 -23.31
N LEU A 12 10.50 -31.34 -22.42
CA LEU A 12 10.48 -30.26 -21.43
C LEU A 12 10.70 -28.91 -22.13
N VAL A 13 9.63 -28.15 -22.31
CA VAL A 13 9.74 -26.72 -22.66
C VAL A 13 9.98 -25.93 -21.38
N LEU A 14 11.24 -25.61 -21.08
CA LEU A 14 11.59 -24.63 -20.06
C LEU A 14 11.24 -23.22 -20.58
N SER A 15 10.01 -22.79 -20.32
CA SER A 15 9.62 -21.39 -20.45
C SER A 15 10.32 -20.58 -19.36
N SER A 16 11.52 -20.08 -19.66
CA SER A 16 12.25 -19.14 -18.81
C SER A 16 11.48 -17.83 -18.71
N VAL A 17 10.64 -17.70 -17.68
CA VAL A 17 10.02 -16.44 -17.30
C VAL A 17 11.14 -15.50 -16.85
N ALA A 18 11.58 -14.63 -17.76
CA ALA A 18 12.39 -13.49 -17.38
C ALA A 18 11.61 -12.67 -16.35
N PRO A 19 12.21 -12.22 -15.24
CA PRO A 19 11.53 -11.29 -14.35
C PRO A 19 11.23 -10.03 -15.16
N ALA A 20 9.95 -9.81 -15.44
CA ALA A 20 9.48 -8.57 -16.04
C ALA A 20 9.71 -7.45 -15.02
N LEU A 21 10.91 -6.86 -15.08
CA LEU A 21 11.26 -5.69 -14.30
C LEU A 21 10.40 -4.54 -14.81
N SER A 22 9.20 -4.40 -14.24
CA SER A 22 8.26 -3.34 -14.59
C SER A 22 8.87 -2.02 -14.19
N LYS A 23 9.59 -1.42 -15.14
CA LYS A 23 10.14 -0.08 -15.06
C LYS A 23 8.96 0.88 -15.21
N GLY A 24 8.15 0.97 -14.15
CA GLY A 24 7.01 1.87 -14.07
C GLY A 24 7.46 3.28 -14.40
N GLY A 25 7.10 3.74 -15.59
CA GLY A 25 7.45 5.06 -16.07
C GLY A 25 6.75 6.10 -15.22
N SER A 26 7.49 6.79 -14.36
CA SER A 26 6.99 7.97 -13.66
C SER A 26 6.78 9.10 -14.68
N VAL A 27 5.58 9.12 -15.27
CA VAL A 27 5.01 10.23 -16.05
C VAL A 27 3.71 10.66 -15.37
N GLY A 28 3.78 10.85 -14.05
CA GLY A 28 2.78 11.57 -13.28
C GLY A 28 3.19 13.04 -13.20
N ASN A 29 2.25 13.96 -13.46
CA ASN A 29 2.52 15.39 -13.43
C ASN A 29 3.05 15.82 -12.06
N LYS A 30 4.25 16.42 -12.03
CA LYS A 30 5.03 16.65 -10.82
C LYS A 30 4.68 17.91 -10.03
N HIS A 31 3.49 18.47 -10.23
CA HIS A 31 2.96 19.58 -9.44
C HIS A 31 1.81 19.06 -8.56
N ASP A 32 1.96 19.28 -7.25
CA ASP A 32 0.93 19.12 -6.21
C ASP A 32 0.39 17.70 -5.95
N LEU A 33 1.25 16.68 -5.99
CA LEU A 33 0.89 15.30 -5.59
C LEU A 33 1.17 14.96 -4.11
N VAL A 34 1.95 15.76 -3.37
CA VAL A 34 2.23 15.50 -1.93
C VAL A 34 2.30 16.81 -1.13
N ASP A 35 1.59 16.85 0.00
CA ASP A 35 1.46 18.04 0.85
C ASP A 35 1.37 17.64 2.35
N PRO A 36 2.13 18.26 3.27
CA PRO A 36 1.93 18.15 4.72
C PRO A 36 0.50 18.43 5.21
N HIS A 37 -0.25 19.32 4.54
CA HIS A 37 -1.61 19.69 4.95
C HIS A 37 -2.62 18.54 4.90
N HIS A 38 -2.35 17.49 4.11
CA HIS A 38 -3.12 16.24 4.12
C HIS A 38 -2.95 15.44 5.44
N ILE A 39 -1.97 15.80 6.27
CA ILE A 39 -1.73 15.21 7.59
C ILE A 39 -2.10 16.23 8.68
N ASP A 40 -1.70 17.50 8.55
CA ASP A 40 -1.89 18.52 9.59
C ASP A 40 -3.37 18.77 9.94
N SER A 41 -4.27 18.58 8.98
CA SER A 41 -5.72 18.72 9.14
C SER A 41 -6.42 17.54 9.82
N LEU A 42 -5.72 16.42 10.06
CA LEU A 42 -6.28 15.20 10.63
C LEU A 42 -6.41 15.27 12.17
N PRO A 43 -7.26 14.42 12.78
CA PRO A 43 -7.35 14.31 14.24
C PRO A 43 -5.99 14.06 14.90
N LEU A 44 -5.84 14.51 16.14
CA LEU A 44 -4.58 14.45 16.89
C LEU A 44 -4.02 13.02 16.95
N GLU A 45 -4.88 12.04 17.19
CA GLU A 45 -4.52 10.63 17.37
C GLU A 45 -4.05 10.00 16.04
N VAL A 46 -4.60 10.46 14.91
CA VAL A 46 -4.13 10.07 13.57
C VAL A 46 -2.75 10.67 13.32
N ARG A 47 -2.55 11.96 13.59
CA ARG A 47 -1.23 12.63 13.42
C ARG A 47 -0.15 11.99 14.31
N GLN A 48 -0.49 11.65 15.55
CA GLN A 48 0.39 10.89 16.47
C GLN A 48 0.74 9.50 15.95
N TYR A 49 -0.22 8.80 15.33
CA TYR A 49 0.05 7.50 14.70
C TYR A 49 1.02 7.63 13.52
N ILE A 50 0.91 8.68 12.71
CA ILE A 50 1.85 8.96 11.62
C ILE A 50 3.23 9.38 12.13
N ALA A 51 3.31 10.19 13.19
CA ALA A 51 4.59 10.50 13.86
C ALA A 51 5.26 9.27 14.48
N GLY A 52 4.48 8.23 14.85
CA GLY A 52 5.02 6.92 15.27
C GLY A 52 5.56 6.05 14.13
N ILE A 53 5.25 6.39 12.88
CA ILE A 53 5.73 5.71 11.66
C ILE A 53 6.91 6.47 11.06
N CYS A 54 6.77 7.78 10.93
CA CYS A 54 7.69 8.66 10.22
C CYS A 54 8.70 9.29 11.18
N LYS A 55 10.00 8.99 11.00
CA LYS A 55 11.08 9.62 11.77
C LYS A 55 11.41 11.04 11.28
N ASP A 56 11.21 11.27 9.98
CA ASP A 56 11.38 12.56 9.30
C ASP A 56 10.00 13.19 9.01
N THR A 57 9.98 14.45 8.57
CA THR A 57 8.76 15.19 8.21
C THR A 57 7.91 14.39 7.20
N PRO A 58 6.68 14.01 7.55
CA PRO A 58 5.84 13.23 6.65
C PRO A 58 5.15 14.15 5.63
N VAL A 59 5.05 13.67 4.39
CA VAL A 59 4.15 14.23 3.37
C VAL A 59 3.27 13.12 2.82
N ALA A 60 2.06 13.46 2.37
CA ALA A 60 1.12 12.46 1.87
C ALA A 60 0.37 12.96 0.62
N GLN A 61 -0.13 12.03 -0.19
CA GLN A 61 -0.95 12.37 -1.37
C GLN A 61 -2.40 12.65 -0.98
N HIS A 62 -3.19 13.23 -1.89
CA HIS A 62 -4.59 13.61 -1.64
C HIS A 62 -5.45 12.47 -1.05
N ASP A 63 -5.37 11.28 -1.64
CA ASP A 63 -6.16 10.10 -1.25
C ASP A 63 -5.62 9.35 -0.02
N PHE A 64 -4.67 9.93 0.70
CA PHE A 64 -4.09 9.37 1.93
C PHE A 64 -5.10 9.16 3.05
N ALA A 65 -6.09 10.06 3.18
CA ALA A 65 -7.05 10.03 4.27
C ALA A 65 -8.47 10.31 3.78
N THR A 66 -9.43 9.46 4.16
CA THR A 66 -10.85 9.62 3.81
C THR A 66 -11.72 9.54 5.05
N TYR A 67 -12.60 10.51 5.26
CA TYR A 67 -13.60 10.48 6.33
C TYR A 67 -14.94 9.94 5.83
N SER A 68 -15.49 8.95 6.52
CA SER A 68 -16.86 8.44 6.38
C SER A 68 -17.75 9.09 7.46
N PRO A 69 -18.63 10.04 7.12
CA PRO A 69 -19.48 10.71 8.11
C PRO A 69 -20.51 9.79 8.77
N GLN A 70 -20.97 8.76 8.05
CA GLN A 70 -21.97 7.80 8.54
C GLN A 70 -21.40 6.92 9.66
N GLU A 71 -20.17 6.45 9.48
CA GLU A 71 -19.46 5.60 10.44
C GLU A 71 -18.67 6.42 11.48
N LYS A 72 -18.56 7.74 11.29
CA LYS A 72 -17.61 8.63 11.98
C LYS A 72 -16.20 8.03 11.99
N ARG A 73 -15.75 7.56 10.82
CA ARG A 73 -14.52 6.78 10.63
C ARG A 73 -13.58 7.49 9.68
N TRP A 74 -12.32 7.64 10.07
CA TRP A 74 -11.22 7.94 9.15
C TRP A 74 -10.62 6.63 8.65
N ARG A 75 -10.44 6.51 7.34
CA ARG A 75 -9.54 5.55 6.71
C ARG A 75 -8.26 6.24 6.32
N ILE A 76 -7.13 5.60 6.64
CA ILE A 76 -5.78 6.05 6.31
C ILE A 76 -5.12 4.99 5.43
N ASN A 77 -4.70 5.39 4.25
CA ASN A 77 -4.11 4.56 3.19
C ASN A 77 -2.59 4.78 3.20
N LEU A 78 -1.84 3.95 3.94
CA LEU A 78 -0.41 4.19 4.22
C LEU A 78 0.50 4.11 2.99
N GLU A 79 0.00 3.59 1.86
CA GLU A 79 0.74 3.54 0.60
C GLU A 79 0.94 4.90 -0.07
N TYR A 80 0.12 5.90 0.30
CA TYR A 80 0.22 7.29 -0.16
C TYR A 80 1.04 8.18 0.79
N LEU A 81 1.53 7.63 1.90
CA LEU A 81 2.42 8.31 2.85
C LEU A 81 3.87 8.24 2.37
N GLN A 82 4.60 9.35 2.43
CA GLN A 82 6.01 9.43 2.08
C GLN A 82 6.85 9.94 3.25
N CYS A 83 7.60 9.02 3.88
CA CYS A 83 8.56 9.31 4.95
C CYS A 83 9.62 8.18 5.10
N GLY A 84 10.02 7.56 3.99
CA GLY A 84 11.12 6.58 3.94
C GLY A 84 10.82 5.13 4.34
N VAL A 85 9.64 4.83 4.92
CA VAL A 85 9.32 3.52 5.54
C VAL A 85 8.24 2.68 4.82
N ILE A 86 7.86 3.06 3.60
CA ILE A 86 6.73 2.46 2.83
C ILE A 86 6.81 0.92 2.71
N GLY A 87 8.02 0.35 2.67
CA GLY A 87 8.23 -1.09 2.50
C GLY A 87 7.63 -1.96 3.62
N GLU A 88 7.54 -1.45 4.85
CA GLU A 88 7.02 -2.21 6.01
C GLU A 88 5.48 -2.34 5.98
N PHE A 89 4.80 -1.49 5.21
CA PHE A 89 3.34 -1.40 5.14
C PHE A 89 2.75 -2.08 3.90
N ARG A 90 3.54 -2.92 3.20
CA ARG A 90 3.14 -3.65 1.99
C ARG A 90 3.35 -5.16 2.15
N ARG A 91 2.46 -5.95 1.53
CA ARG A 91 2.52 -7.42 1.44
C ARG A 91 2.16 -7.84 0.01
N GLY A 92 3.18 -8.02 -0.84
CA GLY A 92 2.95 -8.27 -2.26
C GLY A 92 2.21 -7.10 -2.92
N ASN A 93 1.01 -7.36 -3.46
CA ASN A 93 0.12 -6.35 -4.03
C ASN A 93 -0.87 -5.75 -3.01
N GLN A 94 -0.69 -6.02 -1.71
CA GLN A 94 -1.52 -5.48 -0.65
C GLN A 94 -0.84 -4.38 0.16
N CYS A 95 -1.63 -3.40 0.58
CA CYS A 95 -1.21 -2.23 1.35
C CYS A 95 -1.97 -2.17 2.68
N LEU A 96 -1.36 -1.57 3.71
CA LEU A 96 -1.96 -1.49 5.03
C LEU A 96 -2.89 -0.28 5.17
N ASP A 97 -4.19 -0.55 5.13
CA ASP A 97 -5.24 0.38 5.56
C ASP A 97 -5.27 0.44 7.09
N VAL A 98 -5.50 1.63 7.64
CA VAL A 98 -5.69 1.87 9.07
C VAL A 98 -6.99 2.66 9.27
N ASP A 99 -7.95 2.06 9.99
CA ASP A 99 -9.22 2.72 10.30
C ASP A 99 -9.22 3.26 11.74
N PHE A 100 -9.60 4.53 11.91
CA PHE A 100 -9.86 5.18 13.19
C PHE A 100 -11.35 5.52 13.31
N VAL A 101 -11.96 5.25 14.46
CA VAL A 101 -13.38 5.57 14.73
C VAL A 101 -13.49 6.57 15.87
N ALA A 102 -14.53 7.40 15.84
CA ALA A 102 -14.82 8.36 16.90
C ALA A 102 -15.03 7.67 18.26
N ASP A 103 -14.48 8.26 19.30
CA ASP A 103 -14.59 7.87 20.71
C ASP A 103 -14.77 9.13 21.56
N GLY A 104 -16.04 9.49 21.82
CA GLY A 104 -16.39 10.79 22.38
C GLY A 104 -15.96 11.95 21.47
N ALA A 105 -15.05 12.79 21.97
CA ALA A 105 -14.44 13.89 21.22
C ALA A 105 -13.13 13.50 20.49
N HIS A 106 -12.66 12.27 20.69
CA HIS A 106 -11.39 11.74 20.18
C HIS A 106 -11.62 10.74 19.05
N PHE A 107 -10.52 10.23 18.48
CA PHE A 107 -10.54 9.07 17.59
C PHE A 107 -9.62 7.98 18.11
N ARG A 108 -10.07 6.72 18.05
CA ARG A 108 -9.24 5.56 18.41
C ARG A 108 -9.00 4.65 17.22
N LEU A 109 -7.84 4.00 17.20
CA LEU A 109 -7.54 2.94 16.25
C LEU A 109 -8.58 1.80 16.39
N ALA A 110 -9.21 1.43 15.28
CA ALA A 110 -10.25 0.41 15.22
C ALA A 110 -9.83 -0.82 14.41
N ARG A 111 -9.06 -0.62 13.33
CA ARG A 111 -8.62 -1.71 12.44
C ARG A 111 -7.27 -1.40 11.81
N LYS A 112 -6.48 -2.45 11.60
CA LYS A 112 -5.39 -2.51 10.63
C LYS A 112 -5.70 -3.67 9.69
N THR A 113 -5.75 -3.44 8.38
CA THR A 113 -6.04 -4.51 7.40
C THR A 113 -5.19 -4.36 6.16
N TYR A 114 -4.81 -5.49 5.56
CA TYR A 114 -4.16 -5.48 4.26
C TYR A 114 -5.21 -5.64 3.17
N ALA A 115 -5.38 -4.60 2.34
CA ALA A 115 -6.27 -4.57 1.19
C ALA A 115 -5.45 -4.51 -0.11
N ALA A 116 -6.05 -4.75 -1.27
CA ALA A 116 -5.36 -4.52 -2.54
C ALA A 116 -5.02 -3.03 -2.69
N CYS A 117 -3.76 -2.71 -3.00
CA CYS A 117 -3.32 -1.32 -3.14
C CYS A 117 -4.01 -0.61 -4.32
N GLY A 118 -4.39 0.66 -4.16
CA GLY A 118 -5.01 1.48 -5.20
C GLY A 118 -4.03 2.18 -6.15
N PHE A 119 -3.05 1.45 -6.71
CA PHE A 119 -2.02 2.00 -7.63
C PHE A 119 -2.50 2.11 -9.08
#